data_AF-A0A518D343-F1
#
_entry.id   AF-A0A518D343-F1
#
_cell.length_a   1.000
_cell.length_b   1.000
_cell.length_c   1.000
_cell.angle_alpha   90.00
_cell.angle_beta   90.00
_cell.angle_gamma   90.00
#
_symmetry.space_group_name_H-M   'P 1'
#
loop_
_entity.id
_entity.type
_entity.pdbx_description
1 polymer ?
#
loop_
_entity_poly.entity_id
_entity_poly.type
_entity_poly.pdbx_seq_one_letter_code
_entity_poly.pdbx_strand_id
1 'polypeptide(L)'
;MKHTELKRILVANRGEIALRIGRTAREMGMEWVAVHSDPDRSSLHTRFADIAYSLGGSTPAESYLDAGKIIAAAVATGAQAIHPGYGFLAENAGFAQAVIDAGLIWIGPPPRAIIDMGDKITSRQIMGAAGVPIVPGMAEPLADAAAAVAAAPGVGFPICMKASAGGGGKGIRVVRDPKDLESAFKQASAEAQAAFGDGRMYLERYLDQPRHIEVQVLFDAHGNGVHLGERECSIQRRHQKLLEECPSPTIDAATRAAMGETALQAARAVGYQGAGTVEFLFSKGEFFFLEMNTRLQVEHPITEMVTGVDLVREQLRIAAGEELGYDQDAIVMRGHAIEVRINAEDPANKFLPSTGTVQNLRLPGGPWVRLDSALYNGLEVGLNYDPMLAKLIVWGADRAQAIERMRRALAEMNVGGVSTGAPAALRVLQEPAFRAGDYDTHFLESLDLTEDFLKMGDVAAIAAAVFRHHKARRSALQPTAGRRDAWLSRGRAARAHYPLPPSASAGERADRSHA
;
A
#
# COMPACT_ATOMS: atom_id res chain seq x y z
N MET A 1 -4.56 -26.97 16.20
CA MET A 1 -4.22 -27.22 14.78
C MET A 1 -3.01 -28.17 14.74
N LYS A 2 -2.88 -29.08 13.76
CA LYS A 2 -1.65 -29.89 13.64
C LYS A 2 -0.57 -29.09 12.92
N HIS A 3 0.65 -29.10 13.42
CA HIS A 3 1.80 -28.46 12.78
C HIS A 3 1.94 -28.97 11.33
N THR A 4 2.03 -28.04 10.38
CA THR A 4 2.13 -28.33 8.94
C THR A 4 3.36 -27.65 8.36
N GLU A 5 4.29 -28.44 7.83
CA GLU A 5 5.46 -27.90 7.13
C GLU A 5 5.02 -27.26 5.80
N LEU A 6 5.18 -25.94 5.70
CA LEU A 6 4.95 -25.17 4.47
C LEU A 6 6.21 -25.22 3.60
N LYS A 7 6.08 -25.78 2.39
CA LYS A 7 7.15 -25.85 1.38
C LYS A 7 6.92 -24.88 0.24
N ARG A 8 5.66 -24.60 -0.08
CA ARG A 8 5.27 -23.67 -1.14
C ARG A 8 4.04 -22.86 -0.77
N ILE A 9 4.11 -21.55 -0.94
CA ILE A 9 2.98 -20.64 -0.74
C ILE A 9 2.67 -19.85 -2.02
N LEU A 10 1.42 -19.45 -2.21
CA LEU A 10 1.03 -18.51 -3.24
C LEU A 10 0.76 -17.15 -2.61
N VAL A 11 1.32 -16.08 -3.18
CA VAL A 11 1.04 -14.72 -2.74
C VAL A 11 -0.03 -14.12 -3.65
N ALA A 12 -1.25 -13.96 -3.12
CA ALA A 12 -2.41 -13.46 -3.84
C ALA A 12 -2.43 -11.91 -3.88
N ASN A 13 -1.30 -11.33 -4.30
CA ASN A 13 -1.10 -9.89 -4.35
C ASN A 13 -0.02 -9.53 -5.38
N ARG A 14 0.33 -8.25 -5.46
CA ARG A 14 1.30 -7.69 -6.41
C ARG A 14 2.27 -6.71 -5.74
N GLY A 15 3.23 -6.21 -6.51
CA GLY A 15 4.04 -5.06 -6.11
C GLY A 15 4.93 -5.34 -4.89
N GLU A 16 5.06 -4.33 -4.02
CA GLU A 16 6.01 -4.38 -2.89
C GLU A 16 5.66 -5.49 -1.90
N ILE A 17 4.38 -5.64 -1.54
CA ILE A 17 3.96 -6.62 -0.54
C ILE A 17 4.16 -8.05 -1.02
N ALA A 18 3.97 -8.31 -2.31
CA ALA A 18 4.26 -9.61 -2.88
C ALA A 18 5.76 -9.95 -2.76
N LEU A 19 6.64 -8.97 -3.00
CA LEU A 19 8.07 -9.13 -2.79
C LEU A 19 8.44 -9.29 -1.31
N ARG A 20 7.83 -8.51 -0.41
CA ARG A 20 8.03 -8.58 1.04
C ARG A 20 7.71 -9.98 1.57
N ILE A 21 6.60 -10.58 1.13
CA ILE A 21 6.19 -11.93 1.50
C ILE A 21 7.11 -12.98 0.88
N GLY A 22 7.37 -12.87 -0.42
CA GLY A 22 8.24 -13.80 -1.15
C GLY A 22 9.68 -13.84 -0.60
N ARG A 23 10.21 -12.71 -0.12
CA ARG A 23 11.51 -12.63 0.55
C ARG A 23 11.54 -13.47 1.84
N THR A 24 10.58 -13.26 2.74
CA THR A 24 10.51 -14.06 3.99
C THR A 24 10.26 -15.52 3.71
N ALA A 25 9.37 -15.86 2.78
CA ALA A 25 9.14 -17.25 2.38
C ALA A 25 10.45 -17.92 1.94
N ARG A 26 11.23 -17.26 1.09
CA ARG A 26 12.53 -17.75 0.63
C ARG A 26 13.56 -17.86 1.75
N GLU A 27 13.63 -16.90 2.67
CA GLU A 27 14.49 -16.97 3.86
C GLU A 27 14.11 -18.12 4.80
N MET A 28 12.83 -18.51 4.80
CA MET A 28 12.31 -19.68 5.53
C MET A 28 12.47 -20.99 4.75
N GLY A 29 13.11 -20.98 3.58
CA GLY A 29 13.32 -22.17 2.76
C GLY A 29 12.07 -22.63 1.99
N MET A 30 11.06 -21.77 1.86
CA MET A 30 9.85 -22.04 1.09
C MET A 30 9.97 -21.49 -0.33
N GLU A 31 9.41 -22.20 -1.30
CA GLU A 31 9.13 -21.65 -2.62
C GLU A 31 7.91 -20.73 -2.55
N TRP A 32 7.88 -19.71 -3.41
CA TRP A 32 6.70 -18.86 -3.52
C TRP A 32 6.25 -18.64 -4.96
N VAL A 33 4.94 -18.60 -5.12
CA VAL A 33 4.24 -18.41 -6.39
C VAL A 33 3.73 -16.98 -6.45
N ALA A 34 4.14 -16.22 -7.46
CA ALA A 34 3.55 -14.94 -7.80
C ALA A 34 2.42 -15.14 -8.81
N VAL A 35 1.26 -14.55 -8.54
CA VAL A 35 0.22 -14.36 -9.55
C VAL A 35 0.37 -12.99 -10.22
N HIS A 36 0.01 -12.89 -11.49
CA HIS A 36 0.06 -11.62 -12.20
C HIS A 36 -1.06 -11.47 -13.24
N SER A 37 -1.50 -10.23 -13.43
CA SER A 37 -2.30 -9.79 -14.58
C SER A 37 -1.41 -9.61 -15.82
N ASP A 38 -2.01 -9.29 -16.97
CA ASP A 38 -1.22 -9.01 -18.18
C ASP A 38 -0.32 -7.76 -18.05
N PRO A 39 -0.78 -6.62 -17.48
CA PRO A 39 0.08 -5.47 -17.21
C PRO A 39 1.26 -5.78 -16.27
N ASP A 40 1.07 -6.67 -15.29
CA ASP A 40 2.10 -7.02 -14.30
C ASP A 40 3.06 -8.14 -14.74
N ARG A 41 2.97 -8.61 -15.99
CA ARG A 41 3.82 -9.68 -16.52
C ARG A 41 5.32 -9.41 -16.34
N SER A 42 5.73 -8.14 -16.41
CA SER A 42 7.14 -7.72 -16.26
C SER A 42 7.49 -7.16 -14.88
N SER A 43 6.52 -7.10 -13.97
CA SER A 43 6.69 -6.57 -12.62
C SER A 43 7.70 -7.38 -11.81
N LEU A 44 8.35 -6.72 -10.84
CA LEU A 44 9.43 -7.35 -10.06
C LEU A 44 8.95 -8.58 -9.28
N HIS A 45 7.74 -8.56 -8.70
CA HIS A 45 7.23 -9.71 -7.96
C HIS A 45 7.11 -10.95 -8.86
N THR A 46 6.67 -10.78 -10.11
CA THR A 46 6.61 -11.84 -11.11
C THR A 46 8.01 -12.39 -11.44
N ARG A 47 9.01 -11.51 -11.56
CA ARG A 47 10.38 -11.88 -11.95
C ARG A 47 11.20 -12.54 -10.84
N PHE A 48 10.88 -12.26 -9.58
CA PHE A 48 11.63 -12.78 -8.41
C PHE A 48 10.98 -14.00 -7.77
N ALA A 49 9.79 -14.40 -8.21
CA ALA A 49 9.13 -15.62 -7.75
C ALA A 49 9.80 -16.88 -8.28
N ASP A 50 9.69 -17.97 -7.54
CA ASP A 50 10.13 -19.29 -8.02
C ASP A 50 9.21 -19.78 -9.15
N ILE A 51 7.93 -19.45 -9.05
CA ILE A 51 6.91 -19.71 -10.08
C ILE A 51 6.09 -18.43 -10.30
N ALA A 52 5.92 -18.04 -11.56
CA ALA A 52 5.01 -16.99 -11.98
C ALA A 52 3.79 -17.59 -12.70
N TYR A 53 2.58 -17.26 -12.26
CA TYR A 53 1.34 -17.76 -12.84
C TYR A 53 0.46 -16.61 -13.35
N SER A 54 0.08 -16.68 -14.63
CA SER A 54 -0.75 -15.67 -15.27
C SER A 54 -2.23 -15.87 -14.93
N LEU A 55 -2.87 -14.86 -14.32
CA LEU A 55 -4.33 -14.80 -14.16
C LEU A 55 -5.03 -14.31 -15.45
N GLY A 56 -4.26 -13.68 -16.34
CA GLY A 56 -4.77 -12.93 -17.48
C GLY A 56 -5.56 -11.68 -17.05
N GLY A 57 -6.10 -10.96 -18.02
CA GLY A 57 -6.91 -9.77 -17.76
C GLY A 57 -6.05 -8.53 -17.46
N SER A 58 -6.70 -7.37 -17.51
CA SER A 58 -6.04 -6.07 -17.44
C SER A 58 -6.50 -5.21 -16.26
N THR A 59 -7.59 -5.60 -15.61
CA THR A 59 -8.17 -4.91 -14.46
C THR A 59 -8.09 -5.77 -13.20
N PRO A 60 -8.15 -5.18 -11.99
CA PRO A 60 -8.27 -5.93 -10.74
C PRO A 60 -9.42 -6.95 -10.75
N ALA A 61 -10.59 -6.56 -11.25
CA ALA A 61 -11.79 -7.42 -11.30
C ALA A 61 -11.58 -8.68 -12.15
N GLU A 62 -10.85 -8.55 -13.27
CA GLU A 62 -10.54 -9.68 -14.16
C GLU A 62 -9.38 -10.56 -13.64
N SER A 63 -8.65 -10.11 -12.61
CA SER A 63 -7.40 -10.73 -12.15
C SER A 63 -7.34 -10.89 -10.62
N TYR A 64 -6.73 -9.94 -9.90
CA TYR A 64 -6.44 -10.04 -8.46
C TYR A 64 -7.67 -10.10 -7.55
N LEU A 65 -8.87 -9.76 -8.04
CA LEU A 65 -10.13 -9.90 -7.32
C LEU A 65 -10.94 -11.15 -7.71
N ASP A 66 -10.40 -11.98 -8.62
CA ASP A 66 -11.01 -13.25 -9.01
C ASP A 66 -10.48 -14.39 -8.11
N ALA A 67 -11.23 -14.64 -7.04
CA ALA A 67 -10.96 -15.71 -6.08
C ALA A 67 -10.78 -17.08 -6.74
N GLY A 68 -11.60 -17.39 -7.76
CA GLY A 68 -11.57 -18.67 -8.45
C GLY A 68 -10.26 -18.89 -9.20
N LYS A 69 -9.78 -17.86 -9.92
CA LYS A 69 -8.50 -17.93 -10.62
C LYS A 69 -7.32 -18.08 -9.67
N ILE A 70 -7.35 -17.39 -8.52
CA ILE A 70 -6.26 -17.46 -7.54
C ILE A 70 -6.19 -18.86 -6.90
N ILE A 71 -7.33 -19.43 -6.51
CA ILE A 71 -7.38 -20.81 -5.97
C ILE A 71 -6.93 -21.82 -7.04
N ALA A 72 -7.40 -21.67 -8.28
CA ALA A 72 -6.97 -22.51 -9.38
C ALA A 72 -5.45 -22.44 -9.62
N ALA A 73 -4.85 -21.24 -9.53
CA ALA A 73 -3.41 -21.05 -9.62
C ALA A 73 -2.66 -21.75 -8.46
N ALA A 74 -3.16 -21.65 -7.22
CA ALA A 74 -2.56 -22.30 -6.06
C ALA A 74 -2.58 -23.84 -6.23
N VAL A 75 -3.70 -24.41 -6.65
CA VAL A 75 -3.84 -25.85 -6.92
C VAL A 75 -2.93 -26.29 -8.07
N ALA A 76 -2.95 -25.59 -9.20
CA ALA A 76 -2.15 -25.93 -10.38
C ALA A 76 -0.64 -25.87 -10.11
N THR A 77 -0.21 -24.98 -9.22
CA THR A 77 1.19 -24.84 -8.82
C THR A 77 1.55 -25.62 -7.56
N GLY A 78 0.62 -26.37 -6.96
CA GLY A 78 0.88 -27.16 -5.75
C GLY A 78 1.26 -26.34 -4.52
N ALA A 79 0.82 -25.07 -4.43
CA ALA A 79 0.96 -24.29 -3.21
C ALA A 79 0.10 -24.89 -2.10
N GLN A 80 0.60 -24.86 -0.86
CA GLN A 80 -0.11 -25.37 0.32
C GLN A 80 -0.88 -24.28 1.06
N ALA A 81 -0.51 -23.01 0.85
CA ALA A 81 -1.09 -21.87 1.54
C ALA A 81 -1.21 -20.66 0.62
N ILE A 82 -2.16 -19.78 0.92
CA ILE A 82 -2.32 -18.48 0.24
C ILE A 82 -2.11 -17.35 1.25
N HIS A 83 -1.16 -16.47 0.95
CA HIS A 83 -0.99 -15.21 1.67
C HIS A 83 -1.60 -14.07 0.87
N PRO A 84 -2.58 -13.34 1.41
CA PRO A 84 -3.29 -12.32 0.65
C PRO A 84 -2.60 -10.95 0.61
N GLY A 85 -1.50 -10.75 1.34
CA GLY A 85 -0.92 -9.43 1.59
C GLY A 85 -1.93 -8.48 2.25
N TYR A 86 -2.09 -7.29 1.67
CA TYR A 86 -3.08 -6.30 2.06
C TYR A 86 -3.82 -5.74 0.84
N GLY A 87 -5.01 -5.17 1.04
CA GLY A 87 -5.88 -4.79 -0.07
C GLY A 87 -6.41 -6.02 -0.84
N PHE A 88 -6.96 -5.79 -2.03
CA PHE A 88 -7.61 -6.84 -2.85
C PHE A 88 -8.55 -7.74 -2.05
N LEU A 89 -8.22 -9.03 -1.89
CA LEU A 89 -9.04 -10.02 -1.22
C LEU A 89 -8.59 -10.30 0.23
N ALA A 90 -7.65 -9.53 0.79
CA ALA A 90 -7.10 -9.77 2.13
C ALA A 90 -8.12 -9.68 3.27
N GLU A 91 -9.18 -8.89 3.08
CA GLU A 91 -10.29 -8.74 4.04
C GLU A 91 -11.60 -9.31 3.44
N ASN A 92 -11.50 -10.24 2.48
CA ASN A 92 -12.65 -10.90 1.90
C ASN A 92 -12.89 -12.26 2.59
N ALA A 93 -13.89 -12.30 3.48
CA ALA A 93 -14.23 -13.51 4.23
C ALA A 93 -14.66 -14.68 3.32
N GLY A 94 -15.36 -14.39 2.21
CA GLY A 94 -15.76 -15.42 1.25
C GLY A 94 -14.56 -16.06 0.55
N PHE A 95 -13.53 -15.27 0.23
CA PHE A 95 -12.28 -15.77 -0.31
C PHE A 95 -11.52 -16.60 0.71
N ALA A 96 -11.37 -16.11 1.94
CA ALA A 96 -10.73 -16.87 3.02
C ALA A 96 -11.41 -18.23 3.23
N GLN A 97 -12.76 -18.27 3.25
CA GLN A 97 -13.52 -19.52 3.34
C GLN A 97 -13.28 -20.42 2.12
N ALA A 98 -13.32 -19.88 0.90
CA ALA A 98 -13.10 -20.65 -0.33
C ALA A 98 -11.69 -21.26 -0.41
N VAL A 99 -10.67 -20.57 0.12
CA VAL A 99 -9.30 -21.11 0.26
C VAL A 99 -9.29 -22.33 1.19
N ILE A 100 -9.94 -22.22 2.35
CA ILE A 100 -10.05 -23.30 3.34
C ILE A 100 -10.82 -24.50 2.75
N ASP A 101 -11.95 -24.25 2.09
CA ASP A 101 -12.78 -25.27 1.45
C ASP A 101 -12.05 -26.01 0.32
N ALA A 102 -11.10 -25.34 -0.33
CA ALA A 102 -10.20 -25.92 -1.33
C ALA A 102 -9.06 -26.76 -0.72
N GLY A 103 -8.99 -26.88 0.61
CA GLY A 103 -7.95 -27.63 1.32
C GLY A 103 -6.60 -26.90 1.42
N LEU A 104 -6.58 -25.58 1.19
CA LEU A 104 -5.40 -24.74 1.30
C LEU A 104 -5.38 -24.02 2.66
N ILE A 105 -4.19 -23.70 3.14
CA ILE A 105 -4.02 -22.89 4.36
C ILE A 105 -4.23 -21.41 4.03
N TRP A 106 -5.18 -20.78 4.72
CA TRP A 106 -5.36 -19.33 4.71
C TRP A 106 -4.37 -18.67 5.67
N ILE A 107 -3.47 -17.81 5.16
CA ILE A 107 -2.52 -17.05 5.98
C ILE A 107 -3.16 -15.71 6.37
N GLY A 108 -4.01 -15.76 7.38
CA GLY A 108 -4.76 -14.62 7.89
C GLY A 108 -5.72 -15.03 9.00
N PRO A 109 -6.55 -14.09 9.51
CA PRO A 109 -7.53 -14.39 10.54
C PRO A 109 -8.67 -15.26 10.00
N PRO A 110 -9.43 -15.94 10.89
CA PRO A 110 -10.55 -16.77 10.47
C PRO A 110 -11.63 -15.95 9.74
N PRO A 111 -12.35 -16.54 8.76
CA PRO A 111 -13.40 -15.84 8.00
C PRO A 111 -14.43 -15.13 8.88
N ARG A 112 -14.77 -15.73 10.03
CA ARG A 112 -15.70 -15.13 10.99
C ARG A 112 -15.20 -13.80 11.56
N ALA A 113 -13.92 -13.71 11.93
CA ALA A 113 -13.33 -12.46 12.43
C ALA A 113 -13.33 -11.36 11.35
N ILE A 114 -13.09 -11.73 10.09
CA ILE A 114 -13.18 -10.81 8.95
C ILE A 114 -14.61 -10.26 8.79
N ILE A 115 -15.63 -11.12 8.92
CA ILE A 115 -17.04 -10.69 8.87
C ILE A 115 -17.37 -9.76 10.04
N ASP A 116 -17.02 -10.18 11.26
CA ASP A 116 -17.36 -9.46 12.49
C ASP A 116 -16.73 -8.07 12.55
N MET A 117 -15.53 -7.90 11.99
CA MET A 117 -14.81 -6.62 11.95
C MET A 117 -15.07 -5.79 10.68
N GLY A 118 -15.55 -6.41 9.60
CA GLY A 118 -15.81 -5.72 8.33
C GLY A 118 -17.06 -4.84 8.31
N ASP A 119 -18.04 -5.12 9.17
CA ASP A 119 -19.23 -4.29 9.35
C ASP A 119 -19.09 -3.35 10.56
N LYS A 120 -19.21 -2.04 10.34
CA LYS A 120 -18.95 -1.03 11.38
C LYS A 120 -19.93 -1.07 12.55
N ILE A 121 -21.16 -1.51 12.34
CA ILE A 121 -22.16 -1.58 13.41
C ILE A 121 -21.88 -2.82 14.25
N THR A 122 -21.73 -3.96 13.59
CA THR A 122 -21.41 -5.25 14.21
C THR A 122 -20.12 -5.15 15.01
N SER A 123 -19.06 -4.55 14.43
CA SER A 123 -17.79 -4.39 15.11
C SER A 123 -17.91 -3.53 16.35
N ARG A 124 -18.63 -2.41 16.29
CA ARG A 124 -18.89 -1.55 17.45
C ARG A 124 -19.71 -2.25 18.55
N GLN A 125 -20.71 -3.03 18.17
CA GLN A 125 -21.51 -3.81 19.14
C GLN A 125 -20.63 -4.84 19.86
N ILE A 126 -19.78 -5.58 19.11
CA ILE A 126 -18.83 -6.54 19.68
C ILE A 126 -17.83 -5.83 20.60
N MET A 127 -17.25 -4.72 20.15
CA MET A 127 -16.29 -3.94 20.95
C MET A 127 -16.92 -3.38 22.23
N GLY A 128 -18.14 -2.82 22.13
CA GLY A 128 -18.90 -2.34 23.28
C GLY A 128 -19.21 -3.45 24.28
N ALA A 129 -19.66 -4.62 23.80
CA ALA A 129 -19.91 -5.80 24.63
C ALA A 129 -18.62 -6.36 25.26
N ALA A 130 -17.50 -6.24 24.56
CA ALA A 130 -16.18 -6.62 25.04
C ALA A 130 -15.61 -5.62 26.06
N GLY A 131 -16.21 -4.44 26.26
CA GLY A 131 -15.68 -3.40 27.15
C GLY A 131 -14.57 -2.55 26.56
N VAL A 132 -14.37 -2.60 25.23
CA VAL A 132 -13.43 -1.77 24.50
C VAL A 132 -14.01 -0.35 24.38
N PRO A 133 -13.26 0.72 24.72
CA PRO A 133 -13.74 2.09 24.60
C PRO A 133 -14.10 2.40 23.14
N ILE A 134 -15.37 2.72 22.87
CA ILE A 134 -15.85 3.20 21.57
C ILE A 134 -16.18 4.68 21.65
N VAL A 135 -16.14 5.40 20.53
CA VAL A 135 -16.52 6.83 20.51
C VAL A 135 -17.97 6.94 21.02
N PRO A 136 -18.23 7.77 22.04
CA PRO A 136 -19.59 7.97 22.55
C PRO A 136 -20.52 8.36 21.43
N GLY A 137 -21.63 7.63 21.30
CA GLY A 137 -22.51 7.75 20.15
C GLY A 137 -23.58 6.68 20.15
N MET A 138 -24.36 6.67 19.08
CA MET A 138 -25.41 5.69 18.87
C MET A 138 -24.80 4.33 18.50
N ALA A 139 -25.33 3.25 19.08
CA ALA A 139 -24.98 1.89 18.71
C ALA A 139 -25.76 1.39 17.48
N GLU A 140 -26.98 1.91 17.29
CA GLU A 140 -27.88 1.52 16.21
C GLU A 140 -27.99 2.63 15.14
N PRO A 141 -28.14 2.25 13.85
CA PRO A 141 -28.43 3.22 12.81
C PRO A 141 -29.78 3.90 13.03
N LEU A 142 -29.85 5.16 12.60
CA LEU A 142 -31.01 6.03 12.74
C LEU A 142 -31.96 5.78 11.57
N ALA A 143 -33.26 5.73 11.87
CA ALA A 143 -34.30 5.53 10.86
C ALA A 143 -34.41 6.72 9.90
N ASP A 144 -34.30 7.94 10.42
CA ASP A 144 -34.46 9.17 9.65
C ASP A 144 -33.82 10.39 10.35
N ALA A 145 -33.96 11.57 9.73
CA ALA A 145 -33.45 12.82 10.27
C ALA A 145 -34.15 13.26 11.57
N ALA A 146 -35.42 12.88 11.79
CA ALA A 146 -36.14 13.20 13.02
C ALA A 146 -35.59 12.39 14.20
N ALA A 147 -35.29 11.11 13.99
CA ALA A 147 -34.59 10.27 14.95
C ALA A 147 -33.20 10.83 15.28
N ALA A 148 -32.47 11.35 14.29
CA ALA A 148 -31.17 12.00 14.52
C ALA A 148 -31.30 13.23 15.43
N VAL A 149 -32.28 14.11 15.18
CA VAL A 149 -32.54 15.30 16.02
C VAL A 149 -32.92 14.90 17.44
N ALA A 150 -33.72 13.85 17.62
CA ALA A 150 -34.09 13.35 18.95
C ALA A 150 -32.90 12.74 19.72
N ALA A 151 -31.97 12.08 19.02
CA ALA A 151 -30.80 11.43 19.61
C ALA A 151 -29.66 12.41 19.93
N ALA A 152 -29.54 13.51 19.20
CA ALA A 152 -28.43 14.45 19.28
C ALA A 152 -28.11 14.98 20.70
N PRO A 153 -29.09 15.31 21.56
CA PRO A 153 -28.81 15.76 22.93
C PRO A 153 -28.05 14.72 23.79
N GLY A 154 -28.26 13.42 23.54
CA GLY A 154 -27.57 12.34 24.25
C GLY A 154 -26.11 12.16 23.82
N VAL A 155 -25.74 12.64 22.63
CA VAL A 155 -24.37 12.59 22.10
C VAL A 155 -23.59 13.88 22.43
N GLY A 156 -24.26 15.03 22.32
CA GLY A 156 -23.68 16.35 22.54
C GLY A 156 -22.95 16.92 21.32
N PHE A 157 -23.14 18.21 21.05
CA PHE A 157 -22.49 18.91 19.95
C PHE A 157 -21.05 19.34 20.31
N PRO A 158 -20.12 19.36 19.34
CA PRO A 158 -20.27 18.98 17.94
C PRO A 158 -20.43 17.46 17.74
N ILE A 159 -21.24 17.08 16.75
CA ILE A 159 -21.55 15.69 16.39
C ILE A 159 -20.89 15.34 15.06
N CYS A 160 -20.37 14.12 14.96
CA CYS A 160 -19.95 13.50 13.71
C CYS A 160 -21.03 12.50 13.26
N MET A 161 -21.63 12.75 12.10
CA MET A 161 -22.50 11.80 11.41
C MET A 161 -21.68 10.93 10.48
N LYS A 162 -21.93 9.62 10.51
CA LYS A 162 -21.21 8.64 9.68
C LYS A 162 -22.19 7.68 9.01
N ALA A 163 -21.91 7.33 7.77
CA ALA A 163 -22.60 6.25 7.06
C ALA A 163 -22.20 4.88 7.64
N SER A 164 -23.18 3.97 7.70
CA SER A 164 -23.00 2.61 8.21
C SER A 164 -22.16 1.77 7.24
N ALA A 165 -22.55 1.78 5.97
CA ALA A 165 -21.76 1.26 4.87
C ALA A 165 -20.99 2.42 4.22
N GLY A 166 -19.72 2.59 4.57
CA GLY A 166 -18.92 3.67 4.00
C GLY A 166 -17.44 3.58 4.32
N GLY A 167 -16.61 4.10 3.40
CA GLY A 167 -15.16 4.16 3.51
C GLY A 167 -14.60 5.33 2.69
N GLY A 168 -13.36 5.75 2.98
CA GLY A 168 -12.69 6.82 2.22
C GLY A 168 -13.29 8.22 2.38
N GLY A 169 -13.91 8.52 3.54
CA GLY A 169 -14.40 9.87 3.89
C GLY A 169 -15.77 10.27 3.34
N LYS A 170 -16.40 9.44 2.48
CA LYS A 170 -17.75 9.70 1.97
C LYS A 170 -18.81 9.36 3.02
N GLY A 171 -19.84 10.20 3.12
CA GLY A 171 -20.90 10.04 4.13
C GLY A 171 -20.45 10.36 5.57
N ILE A 172 -19.42 11.20 5.76
CA ILE A 172 -19.00 11.72 7.06
C ILE A 172 -19.29 13.22 7.12
N ARG A 173 -20.03 13.69 8.13
CA ARG A 173 -20.29 15.13 8.31
C ARG A 173 -20.22 15.57 9.77
N VAL A 174 -19.57 16.71 9.99
CA VAL A 174 -19.51 17.36 11.30
C VAL A 174 -20.63 18.39 11.40
N VAL A 175 -21.46 18.27 12.42
CA VAL A 175 -22.53 19.21 12.73
C VAL A 175 -22.18 19.91 14.04
N ARG A 176 -22.03 21.24 13.99
CA ARG A 176 -21.67 22.06 15.16
C ARG A 176 -22.87 22.72 15.81
N ASP A 177 -23.89 23.05 15.03
CA ASP A 177 -25.11 23.70 15.48
C ASP A 177 -26.32 22.77 15.26
N PRO A 178 -27.19 22.57 16.29
CA PRO A 178 -28.38 21.74 16.16
C PRO A 178 -29.26 22.03 14.95
N LYS A 179 -29.36 23.30 14.52
CA LYS A 179 -30.21 23.70 13.39
C LYS A 179 -29.76 23.11 12.05
N ASP A 180 -28.49 22.73 11.94
CA ASP A 180 -27.92 22.21 10.69
C ASP A 180 -28.11 20.69 10.55
N LEU A 181 -28.44 20.00 11.66
CA LEU A 181 -28.44 18.54 11.74
C LEU A 181 -29.38 17.87 10.74
N GLU A 182 -30.63 18.35 10.65
CA GLU A 182 -31.63 17.73 9.79
C GLU A 182 -31.24 17.78 8.30
N SER A 183 -30.74 18.94 7.86
CA SER A 183 -30.32 19.14 6.47
C SER A 183 -29.07 18.34 6.15
N ALA A 184 -28.10 18.31 7.07
CA ALA A 184 -26.86 17.57 6.90
C ALA A 184 -27.10 16.05 6.90
N PHE A 185 -28.05 15.53 7.70
CA PHE A 185 -28.43 14.12 7.71
C PHE A 185 -28.98 13.69 6.34
N LYS A 186 -29.95 14.44 5.81
CA LYS A 186 -30.58 14.12 4.50
C LYS A 186 -29.54 14.09 3.38
N GLN A 187 -28.60 15.04 3.38
CA GLN A 187 -27.51 15.08 2.40
C GLN A 187 -26.57 13.89 2.53
N ALA A 188 -26.08 13.61 3.74
CA ALA A 188 -25.11 12.54 3.98
C ALA A 188 -25.71 11.14 3.72
N SER A 189 -26.97 10.93 4.11
CA SER A 189 -27.70 9.69 3.85
C SER A 189 -27.92 9.46 2.35
N ALA A 190 -28.31 10.50 1.60
CA ALA A 190 -28.47 10.41 0.15
C ALA A 190 -27.14 10.15 -0.57
N GLU A 191 -26.06 10.77 -0.11
CA GLU A 191 -24.70 10.53 -0.62
C GLU A 191 -24.26 9.07 -0.37
N ALA A 192 -24.49 8.56 0.84
CA ALA A 192 -24.19 7.17 1.19
C ALA A 192 -25.02 6.18 0.37
N GLN A 193 -26.32 6.43 0.21
CA GLN A 193 -27.20 5.61 -0.63
C GLN A 193 -26.72 5.58 -2.09
N ALA A 194 -26.31 6.72 -2.64
CA ALA A 194 -25.84 6.81 -4.02
C ALA A 194 -24.46 6.14 -4.20
N ALA A 195 -23.58 6.24 -3.21
CA ALA A 195 -22.21 5.72 -3.29
C ALA A 195 -22.12 4.22 -2.93
N PHE A 196 -22.91 3.76 -1.98
CA PHE A 196 -22.76 2.45 -1.34
C PHE A 196 -24.03 1.59 -1.35
N GLY A 197 -25.15 2.12 -1.85
CA GLY A 197 -26.44 1.41 -1.84
C GLY A 197 -27.11 1.31 -0.48
N ASP A 198 -26.55 1.94 0.56
CA ASP A 198 -27.04 1.94 1.93
C ASP A 198 -26.93 3.34 2.55
N GLY A 199 -28.08 3.97 2.78
CA GLY A 199 -28.21 5.30 3.35
C GLY A 199 -28.28 5.36 4.88
N ARG A 200 -28.09 4.24 5.61
CA ARG A 200 -28.17 4.23 7.08
C ARG A 200 -27.05 5.04 7.71
N MET A 201 -27.40 5.90 8.65
CA MET A 201 -26.48 6.82 9.34
C MET A 201 -26.50 6.60 10.85
N TYR A 202 -25.40 6.94 11.54
CA TYR A 202 -25.34 7.00 13.00
C TYR A 202 -24.64 8.29 13.47
N LEU A 203 -24.89 8.68 14.73
CA LEU A 203 -24.29 9.86 15.37
C LEU A 203 -23.19 9.44 16.34
N GLU A 204 -22.09 10.17 16.35
CA GLU A 204 -21.03 10.06 17.36
C GLU A 204 -20.58 11.44 17.82
N ARG A 205 -19.94 11.49 18.99
CA ARG A 205 -19.23 12.66 19.46
C ARG A 205 -18.13 13.01 18.46
N TYR A 206 -18.09 14.26 18.02
CA TYR A 206 -16.96 14.73 17.22
C TYR A 206 -15.72 14.87 18.10
N LEU A 207 -14.65 14.20 17.71
CA LEU A 207 -13.35 14.33 18.36
C LEU A 207 -12.60 15.49 17.71
N ASP A 208 -12.24 16.47 18.54
CA ASP A 208 -11.47 17.64 18.14
C ASP A 208 -9.99 17.27 18.03
N GLN A 209 -9.34 17.71 16.96
CA GLN A 209 -7.93 17.43 16.65
C GLN A 209 -7.53 15.96 16.90
N PRO A 210 -8.23 14.98 16.31
CA PRO A 210 -7.97 13.60 16.61
C PRO A 210 -6.64 13.17 15.99
N ARG A 211 -5.95 12.27 16.69
CA ARG A 211 -4.83 11.51 16.16
C ARG A 211 -5.27 10.12 15.80
N HIS A 212 -4.70 9.58 14.74
CA HIS A 212 -4.86 8.19 14.35
C HIS A 212 -3.72 7.39 14.97
N ILE A 213 -4.04 6.63 16.01
CA ILE A 213 -3.09 5.73 16.67
C ILE A 213 -3.56 4.31 16.45
N GLU A 214 -2.65 3.39 16.18
CA GLU A 214 -3.03 2.01 15.94
C GLU A 214 -2.07 1.04 16.61
N VAL A 215 -2.57 -0.12 17.03
CA VAL A 215 -1.80 -1.11 17.80
C VAL A 215 -1.71 -2.40 17.00
N GLN A 216 -0.48 -2.84 16.77
CA GLN A 216 -0.21 -4.14 16.14
C GLN A 216 -0.46 -5.26 17.13
N VAL A 217 -1.23 -6.28 16.72
CA VAL A 217 -1.42 -7.52 17.48
C VAL A 217 -0.98 -8.74 16.67
N LEU A 218 -0.55 -9.77 17.38
CA LEU A 218 -0.30 -11.12 16.88
C LEU A 218 -1.00 -12.14 17.77
N PHE A 219 -1.68 -13.10 17.17
CA PHE A 219 -2.31 -14.23 17.88
C PHE A 219 -1.98 -15.55 17.19
N ASP A 220 -1.57 -16.56 17.96
CA ASP A 220 -1.40 -17.92 17.43
C ASP A 220 -2.70 -18.74 17.50
N ALA A 221 -2.67 -19.95 16.94
CA ALA A 221 -3.80 -20.87 16.95
C ALA A 221 -4.05 -21.54 18.33
N HIS A 222 -3.26 -21.19 19.35
CA HIS A 222 -3.26 -21.81 20.68
C HIS A 222 -3.78 -20.85 21.77
N GLY A 223 -4.18 -19.64 21.38
CA GLY A 223 -4.79 -18.64 22.26
C GLY A 223 -3.79 -17.66 22.88
N ASN A 224 -2.50 -17.78 22.54
CA ASN A 224 -1.48 -16.80 22.92
C ASN A 224 -1.60 -15.58 22.02
N GLY A 225 -1.40 -14.40 22.59
CA GLY A 225 -1.38 -13.17 21.82
C GLY A 225 -0.61 -12.06 22.52
N VAL A 226 0.04 -11.23 21.71
CA VAL A 226 0.90 -10.12 22.13
C VAL A 226 0.61 -8.88 21.27
N HIS A 227 0.81 -7.71 21.84
CA HIS A 227 0.85 -6.45 21.09
C HIS A 227 2.31 -6.04 20.84
N LEU A 228 2.56 -5.46 19.68
CA LEU A 228 3.90 -5.00 19.26
C LEU A 228 4.06 -3.47 19.35
N GLY A 229 3.25 -2.86 20.21
CA GLY A 229 3.21 -1.42 20.44
C GLY A 229 2.35 -0.68 19.43
N GLU A 230 2.39 0.65 19.52
CA GLU A 230 1.55 1.54 18.72
C GLU A 230 2.32 2.24 17.60
N ARG A 231 1.59 2.59 16.53
CA ARG A 231 2.03 3.46 15.45
C ARG A 231 1.18 4.72 15.43
N GLU A 232 1.81 5.83 15.07
CA GLU A 232 1.20 7.13 14.85
C GLU A 232 1.03 7.35 13.34
N CYS A 233 -0.22 7.43 12.91
CA CYS A 233 -0.61 7.45 11.50
C CYS A 233 -1.41 8.71 11.13
N SER A 234 -1.29 9.79 11.92
CA SER A 234 -2.06 11.03 11.70
C SER A 234 -1.65 11.82 10.46
N ILE A 235 -0.46 11.61 9.90
CA ILE A 235 -0.05 12.32 8.68
C ILE A 235 -0.72 11.66 7.47
N GLN A 236 -1.92 12.13 7.17
CA GLN A 236 -2.78 11.59 6.13
C GLN A 236 -3.45 12.69 5.30
N ARG A 237 -3.86 12.36 4.08
CA ARG A 237 -4.66 13.22 3.20
C ARG A 237 -5.91 12.47 2.78
N ARG A 238 -7.10 13.03 3.02
CA ARG A 238 -8.39 12.36 2.76
C ARG A 238 -8.44 10.92 3.30
N HIS A 239 -7.96 10.73 4.52
CA HIS A 239 -7.86 9.43 5.20
C HIS A 239 -6.88 8.42 4.57
N GLN A 240 -5.99 8.86 3.67
CA GLN A 240 -4.88 8.04 3.16
C GLN A 240 -3.59 8.46 3.86
N LYS A 241 -3.00 7.52 4.60
CA LYS A 241 -1.74 7.71 5.34
C LYS A 241 -0.59 7.97 4.33
N LEU A 242 0.25 8.95 4.63
CA LEU A 242 1.44 9.32 3.84
C LEU A 242 2.74 9.02 4.60
N LEU A 243 2.73 9.30 5.91
CA LEU A 243 3.86 9.13 6.81
C LEU A 243 3.36 8.55 8.13
N GLU A 244 4.04 7.51 8.58
CA GLU A 244 3.75 6.80 9.82
C GLU A 244 5.02 6.75 10.68
N GLU A 245 4.86 6.76 12.01
CA GLU A 245 5.99 6.63 12.93
C GLU A 245 5.70 5.72 14.13
N CYS A 246 6.75 5.08 14.64
CA CYS A 246 6.66 4.14 15.76
C CYS A 246 7.86 4.33 16.70
N PRO A 247 7.66 4.47 18.02
CA PRO A 247 6.37 4.67 18.71
C PRO A 247 5.75 6.05 18.41
N SER A 248 4.54 6.32 18.92
CA SER A 248 3.96 7.66 18.83
C SER A 248 4.73 8.65 19.73
N PRO A 249 4.98 9.90 19.29
CA PRO A 249 5.62 10.92 20.12
C PRO A 249 4.72 11.45 21.25
N THR A 250 3.41 11.19 21.18
CA THR A 250 2.41 11.77 22.10
C THR A 250 1.96 10.76 23.16
N ILE A 251 2.10 9.46 22.90
CA ILE A 251 1.61 8.41 23.78
C ILE A 251 2.65 8.09 24.85
N ASP A 252 2.29 8.29 26.12
CA ASP A 252 3.13 7.92 27.26
C ASP A 252 3.09 6.41 27.55
N ALA A 253 3.93 5.94 28.48
CA ALA A 253 4.03 4.52 28.79
C ALA A 253 2.74 3.91 29.36
N ALA A 254 2.00 4.67 30.18
CA ALA A 254 0.78 4.20 30.82
C ALA A 254 -0.36 4.06 29.79
N THR A 255 -0.53 5.08 28.95
CA THR A 255 -1.51 5.08 27.85
C THR A 255 -1.19 3.98 26.84
N ARG A 256 0.10 3.81 26.48
CA ARG A 256 0.55 2.73 25.61
C ARG A 256 0.18 1.35 26.14
N ALA A 257 0.43 1.08 27.42
CA ALA A 257 0.06 -0.18 28.05
C ALA A 257 -1.46 -0.38 28.01
N ALA A 258 -2.24 0.64 28.34
CA ALA A 258 -3.71 0.59 28.29
C ALA A 258 -4.24 0.33 26.87
N MET A 259 -3.67 0.99 25.85
CA MET A 259 -4.03 0.77 24.45
C MET A 259 -3.64 -0.63 23.97
N GLY A 260 -2.46 -1.12 24.39
CA GLY A 260 -1.98 -2.48 24.13
C GLY A 260 -2.94 -3.55 24.63
N GLU A 261 -3.30 -3.47 25.92
CA GLU A 261 -4.27 -4.39 26.53
C GLU A 261 -5.65 -4.29 25.88
N THR A 262 -6.10 -3.07 25.57
CA THR A 262 -7.38 -2.86 24.87
C THR A 262 -7.38 -3.50 23.48
N ALA A 263 -6.27 -3.41 22.75
CA ALA A 263 -6.14 -4.03 21.43
C ALA A 263 -6.15 -5.56 21.51
N LEU A 264 -5.49 -6.15 22.52
CA LEU A 264 -5.57 -7.58 22.78
C LEU A 264 -7.00 -8.03 23.14
N GLN A 265 -7.69 -7.25 23.98
CA GLN A 265 -9.08 -7.49 24.35
C GLN A 265 -10.01 -7.45 23.13
N ALA A 266 -9.85 -6.45 22.26
CA ALA A 266 -10.59 -6.32 21.01
C ALA A 266 -10.40 -7.55 20.10
N ALA A 267 -9.14 -7.96 19.89
CA ALA A 267 -8.82 -9.11 19.05
C ALA A 267 -9.33 -10.44 19.66
N ARG A 268 -9.23 -10.63 20.99
CA ARG A 268 -9.79 -11.81 21.67
C ARG A 268 -11.30 -11.92 21.51
N ALA A 269 -12.02 -10.80 21.51
CA ALA A 269 -13.48 -10.77 21.38
C ALA A 269 -13.99 -11.38 20.06
N VAL A 270 -13.15 -11.43 19.02
CA VAL A 270 -13.48 -12.03 17.72
C VAL A 270 -12.72 -13.33 17.42
N GLY A 271 -12.03 -13.90 18.43
CA GLY A 271 -11.23 -15.11 18.23
C GLY A 271 -10.14 -14.94 17.17
N TYR A 272 -9.47 -13.78 17.18
CA TYR A 272 -8.51 -13.40 16.15
C TYR A 272 -7.29 -14.34 16.10
N GLN A 273 -6.72 -14.54 14.91
CA GLN A 273 -5.50 -15.30 14.64
C GLN A 273 -4.65 -14.56 13.59
N GLY A 274 -3.33 -14.68 13.69
CA GLY A 274 -2.37 -14.05 12.79
C GLY A 274 -2.09 -12.59 13.17
N ALA A 275 -1.59 -11.82 12.20
CA ALA A 275 -1.35 -10.38 12.36
C ALA A 275 -2.62 -9.57 12.09
N GLY A 276 -2.85 -8.56 12.92
CA GLY A 276 -3.93 -7.60 12.75
C GLY A 276 -3.59 -6.28 13.42
N THR A 277 -4.37 -5.25 13.11
CA THR A 277 -4.18 -3.94 13.73
C THR A 277 -5.51 -3.44 14.26
N VAL A 278 -5.49 -2.97 15.51
CA VAL A 278 -6.62 -2.26 16.12
C VAL A 278 -6.34 -0.76 16.03
N GLU A 279 -7.17 -0.04 15.30
CA GLU A 279 -7.06 1.41 15.10
C GLU A 279 -7.89 2.17 16.14
N PHE A 280 -7.34 3.29 16.61
CA PHE A 280 -7.93 4.17 17.61
C PHE A 280 -7.87 5.63 17.16
N LEU A 281 -8.89 6.39 17.55
CA LEU A 281 -8.83 7.85 17.57
C LEU A 281 -8.39 8.29 18.97
N PHE A 282 -7.27 9.01 19.06
CA PHE A 282 -6.78 9.60 20.30
C PHE A 282 -7.03 11.11 20.30
N SER A 283 -7.66 11.63 21.35
CA SER A 283 -7.89 13.07 21.52
C SER A 283 -7.92 13.41 23.01
N LYS A 284 -7.14 14.43 23.39
CA LYS A 284 -7.11 15.00 24.76
C LYS A 284 -6.90 13.97 25.88
N GLY A 285 -6.07 12.94 25.63
CA GLY A 285 -5.76 11.89 26.61
C GLY A 285 -6.73 10.71 26.62
N GLU A 286 -7.80 10.77 25.84
CA GLU A 286 -8.74 9.66 25.65
C GLU A 286 -8.45 8.95 24.32
N PHE A 287 -8.66 7.62 24.26
CA PHE A 287 -8.62 6.84 23.03
C PHE A 287 -9.92 6.06 22.84
N PHE A 288 -10.32 5.91 21.58
CA PHE A 288 -11.55 5.23 21.20
C PHE A 288 -11.31 4.34 19.98
N PHE A 289 -11.78 3.10 20.04
CA PHE A 289 -11.75 2.17 18.92
C PHE A 289 -12.39 2.79 17.68
N LEU A 290 -11.68 2.69 16.57
CA LEU A 290 -12.11 3.15 15.26
C LEU A 290 -12.52 1.96 14.38
N GLU A 291 -11.57 1.06 14.13
CA GLU A 291 -11.75 -0.16 13.35
C GLU A 291 -10.65 -1.18 13.67
N MET A 292 -10.78 -2.39 13.14
CA MET A 292 -9.73 -3.38 13.15
C MET A 292 -9.44 -3.81 11.72
N ASN A 293 -8.22 -3.62 11.25
CA ASN A 293 -7.81 -4.18 9.96
C ASN A 293 -7.41 -5.64 10.17
N THR A 294 -8.15 -6.54 9.52
CA THR A 294 -8.02 -7.99 9.74
C THR A 294 -6.95 -8.59 8.82
N ARG A 295 -5.78 -7.95 8.77
CA ARG A 295 -4.66 -8.25 7.87
C ARG A 295 -3.39 -7.50 8.30
N LEU A 296 -2.28 -7.79 7.63
CA LEU A 296 -1.09 -6.95 7.68
C LEU A 296 -1.39 -5.55 7.09
N GLN A 297 -0.64 -4.55 7.53
CA GLN A 297 -0.73 -3.18 7.02
C GLN A 297 0.55 -2.77 6.29
N VAL A 298 0.47 -1.67 5.55
CA VAL A 298 1.58 -1.15 4.73
C VAL A 298 2.75 -0.76 5.63
N GLU A 299 2.42 -0.07 6.72
CA GLU A 299 3.26 0.49 7.77
C GLU A 299 3.76 -0.51 8.83
N HIS A 300 3.58 -1.81 8.61
CA HIS A 300 4.17 -2.83 9.50
C HIS A 300 5.70 -2.72 9.67
N PRO A 301 6.51 -2.26 8.68
CA PRO A 301 7.96 -2.22 8.82
C PRO A 301 8.46 -1.34 9.97
N ILE A 302 7.78 -0.24 10.31
CA ILE A 302 8.22 0.62 11.44
C ILE A 302 8.08 -0.09 12.78
N THR A 303 7.08 -0.97 12.94
CA THR A 303 6.97 -1.86 14.10
C THR A 303 8.10 -2.90 14.11
N GLU A 304 8.41 -3.51 12.96
CA GLU A 304 9.53 -4.47 12.86
C GLU A 304 10.87 -3.80 13.22
N MET A 305 11.10 -2.57 12.75
CA MET A 305 12.35 -1.83 12.99
C MET A 305 12.58 -1.51 14.47
N VAL A 306 11.53 -1.28 15.26
CA VAL A 306 11.68 -0.96 16.69
C VAL A 306 11.59 -2.18 17.60
N THR A 307 10.88 -3.25 17.19
CA THR A 307 10.72 -4.47 18.01
C THR A 307 11.69 -5.59 17.64
N GLY A 308 12.18 -5.61 16.40
CA GLY A 308 12.97 -6.73 15.86
C GLY A 308 12.13 -7.95 15.48
N VAL A 309 10.80 -7.89 15.56
CA VAL A 309 9.90 -9.00 15.20
C VAL A 309 9.57 -8.91 13.71
N ASP A 310 9.83 -9.99 12.94
CA ASP A 310 9.46 -10.12 11.53
C ASP A 310 8.00 -10.57 11.43
N LEU A 311 7.10 -9.63 11.13
CA LEU A 311 5.66 -9.85 11.17
C LEU A 311 5.19 -10.86 10.12
N VAL A 312 5.78 -10.85 8.93
CA VAL A 312 5.44 -11.82 7.88
C VAL A 312 5.92 -13.22 8.26
N ARG A 313 7.09 -13.33 8.88
CA ARG A 313 7.59 -14.62 9.39
C ARG A 313 6.65 -15.18 10.44
N GLU A 314 6.20 -14.35 11.38
CA GLU A 314 5.22 -14.77 12.39
C GLU A 314 3.89 -15.19 11.75
N GLN A 315 3.40 -14.48 10.73
CA GLN A 315 2.20 -14.90 9.99
C GLN A 315 2.35 -16.30 9.37
N LEU A 316 3.51 -16.60 8.77
CA LEU A 316 3.77 -17.92 8.17
C LEU A 316 3.90 -19.02 9.24
N ARG A 317 4.59 -18.75 10.34
CA ARG A 317 4.71 -19.68 11.49
C ARG A 317 3.34 -19.99 12.11
N ILE A 318 2.54 -18.95 12.38
CA ILE A 318 1.20 -19.08 12.94
C ILE A 318 0.29 -19.88 11.99
N ALA A 319 0.35 -19.62 10.69
CA ALA A 319 -0.42 -20.37 9.68
C ALA A 319 0.03 -21.84 9.56
N ALA A 320 1.31 -22.14 9.82
CA ALA A 320 1.83 -23.49 9.94
C ALA A 320 1.41 -24.19 11.25
N GLY A 321 0.76 -23.48 12.17
CA GLY A 321 0.26 -23.99 13.45
C GLY A 321 1.28 -23.95 14.59
N GLU A 322 2.37 -23.19 14.45
CA GLU A 322 3.32 -22.95 15.53
C GLU A 322 2.75 -22.03 16.62
N GLU A 323 3.29 -22.16 17.83
CA GLU A 323 3.10 -21.19 18.92
C GLU A 323 4.04 -19.99 18.74
N LEU A 324 3.66 -18.82 19.27
CA LEU A 324 4.53 -17.63 19.25
C LEU A 324 5.91 -17.93 19.86
N GLY A 325 5.92 -18.58 21.03
CA GLY A 325 7.13 -18.94 21.78
C GLY A 325 7.70 -17.82 22.65
N TYR A 326 6.96 -16.73 22.81
CA TYR A 326 7.28 -15.58 23.67
C TYR A 326 5.99 -14.90 24.15
N ASP A 327 6.09 -14.12 25.21
CA ASP A 327 5.01 -13.35 25.82
C ASP A 327 5.23 -11.84 25.67
N GLN A 328 4.36 -11.05 26.30
CA GLN A 328 4.38 -9.58 26.20
C GLN A 328 5.66 -8.97 26.80
N ASP A 329 6.26 -9.60 27.80
CA ASP A 329 7.47 -9.10 28.48
C ASP A 329 8.72 -9.19 27.59
N ALA A 330 8.70 -10.06 26.58
CA ALA A 330 9.76 -10.16 25.57
C ALA A 330 9.75 -9.00 24.55
N ILE A 331 8.65 -8.25 24.44
CA ILE A 331 8.49 -7.20 23.44
C ILE A 331 9.04 -5.88 23.96
N VAL A 332 10.14 -5.42 23.35
CA VAL A 332 10.80 -4.15 23.69
C VAL A 332 10.90 -3.27 22.45
N MET A 333 10.28 -2.10 22.49
CA MET A 333 10.47 -1.08 21.45
C MET A 333 11.75 -0.29 21.71
N ARG A 334 12.66 -0.29 20.74
CA ARG A 334 13.97 0.38 20.80
C ARG A 334 14.08 1.42 19.69
N GLY A 335 14.44 2.64 20.07
CA GLY A 335 14.61 3.74 19.14
C GLY A 335 13.29 4.24 18.56
N HIS A 336 13.36 4.78 17.36
CA HIS A 336 12.24 5.39 16.66
C HIS A 336 12.33 5.10 15.17
N ALA A 337 11.24 4.69 14.55
CA ALA A 337 11.16 4.41 13.13
C ALA A 337 10.12 5.29 12.44
N ILE A 338 10.40 5.69 11.21
CA ILE A 338 9.51 6.49 10.36
C ILE A 338 9.42 5.82 8.99
N GLU A 339 8.21 5.67 8.48
CA GLU A 339 7.92 5.24 7.11
C GLU A 339 7.32 6.40 6.32
N VAL A 340 7.69 6.49 5.04
CA VAL A 340 7.06 7.37 4.05
C VAL A 340 6.64 6.53 2.87
N ARG A 341 5.36 6.62 2.49
CA ARG A 341 4.83 6.02 1.26
C ARG A 341 5.25 6.85 0.06
N ILE A 342 5.93 6.21 -0.88
CA ILE A 342 6.33 6.83 -2.15
C ILE A 342 5.28 6.45 -3.20
N ASN A 343 4.23 7.27 -3.29
CA ASN A 343 3.17 7.11 -4.29
C ASN A 343 3.51 7.91 -5.54
N ALA A 344 3.06 7.41 -6.70
CA ALA A 344 3.07 8.10 -7.98
C ALA A 344 1.96 9.15 -8.04
N GLU A 345 2.15 10.26 -7.33
CA GLU A 345 1.19 11.34 -7.19
C GLU A 345 1.92 12.69 -7.25
N ASP A 346 1.20 13.75 -7.63
CA ASP A 346 1.73 15.12 -7.66
C ASP A 346 1.13 15.96 -6.50
N PRO A 347 1.85 16.14 -5.37
CA PRO A 347 1.36 16.90 -4.24
C PRO A 347 1.02 18.35 -4.56
N ALA A 348 1.78 19.02 -5.44
CA ALA A 348 1.53 20.40 -5.82
C ALA A 348 0.23 20.55 -6.61
N ASN A 349 -0.19 19.49 -7.29
CA ASN A 349 -1.47 19.42 -7.99
C ASN A 349 -2.49 18.56 -7.24
N LYS A 350 -2.63 18.78 -5.93
CA LYS A 350 -3.63 18.14 -5.06
C LYS A 350 -3.53 16.60 -5.04
N PHE A 351 -2.32 16.05 -5.17
CA PHE A 351 -2.05 14.61 -5.24
C PHE A 351 -2.83 13.92 -6.37
N LEU A 352 -2.83 14.50 -7.57
CA LEU A 352 -3.32 13.81 -8.76
C LEU A 352 -2.39 12.63 -9.09
N PRO A 353 -2.93 11.46 -9.50
CA PRO A 353 -2.11 10.34 -9.95
C PRO A 353 -1.15 10.74 -11.07
N SER A 354 0.10 10.29 -10.96
CA SER A 354 1.15 10.53 -11.94
C SER A 354 1.45 9.25 -12.72
N THR A 355 1.14 9.26 -14.01
CA THR A 355 1.40 8.14 -14.92
C THR A 355 2.64 8.41 -15.75
N GLY A 356 3.34 7.36 -16.17
CA GLY A 356 4.50 7.49 -17.04
C GLY A 356 5.45 6.32 -16.90
N THR A 357 6.66 6.48 -17.39
CA THR A 357 7.71 5.46 -17.27
C THR A 357 8.79 5.95 -16.32
N VAL A 358 9.13 5.15 -15.32
CA VAL A 358 10.22 5.44 -14.40
C VAL A 358 11.54 5.52 -15.16
N GLN A 359 12.24 6.64 -15.01
CA GLN A 359 13.53 6.96 -15.61
C GLN A 359 14.48 7.51 -14.54
N ASN A 360 15.79 7.42 -14.77
CA ASN A 360 16.81 8.00 -13.88
C ASN A 360 16.65 7.59 -12.39
N LEU A 361 16.28 6.33 -12.14
CA LEU A 361 16.04 5.84 -10.78
C LEU A 361 17.33 5.80 -9.95
N ARG A 362 17.33 6.50 -8.81
CA ARG A 362 18.34 6.37 -7.74
C ARG A 362 17.61 6.11 -6.43
N LEU A 363 17.89 4.96 -5.83
CA LEU A 363 17.30 4.56 -4.56
C LEU A 363 18.25 4.93 -3.40
N PRO A 364 17.73 5.45 -2.27
CA PRO A 364 18.57 5.78 -1.12
C PRO A 364 19.01 4.51 -0.36
N GLY A 365 20.02 4.65 0.49
CA GLY A 365 20.51 3.56 1.33
C GLY A 365 21.33 4.05 2.52
N GLY A 366 22.27 3.23 2.99
CA GLY A 366 23.11 3.52 4.15
C GLY A 366 22.52 3.04 5.47
N PRO A 367 23.21 3.31 6.60
CA PRO A 367 22.84 2.74 7.91
C PRO A 367 21.41 3.09 8.31
N TRP A 368 20.66 2.06 8.72
CA TRP A 368 19.29 2.18 9.26
C TRP A 368 18.28 2.77 8.27
N VAL A 369 18.53 2.59 6.97
CA VAL A 369 17.59 2.89 5.88
C VAL A 369 17.16 1.57 5.25
N ARG A 370 15.86 1.31 5.28
CA ARG A 370 15.20 0.17 4.63
C ARG A 370 14.31 0.70 3.50
N LEU A 371 14.26 -0.04 2.40
CA LEU A 371 13.43 0.27 1.26
C LEU A 371 12.69 -0.98 0.80
N ASP A 372 11.38 -0.97 0.96
CA ASP A 372 10.49 -2.02 0.44
C ASP A 372 9.88 -1.47 -0.86
N SER A 373 10.24 -2.03 -2.02
CA SER A 373 9.91 -1.40 -3.30
C SER A 373 9.74 -2.39 -4.44
N ALA A 374 8.88 -2.03 -5.39
CA ALA A 374 8.73 -2.66 -6.69
C ALA A 374 9.30 -1.80 -7.84
N LEU A 375 10.04 -0.71 -7.55
CA LEU A 375 10.62 0.20 -8.53
C LEU A 375 11.78 -0.44 -9.31
N TYR A 376 11.79 -0.19 -10.62
CA TYR A 376 12.92 -0.43 -11.50
C TYR A 376 12.91 0.58 -12.66
N ASN A 377 14.09 0.86 -13.25
CA ASN A 377 14.16 1.67 -14.46
C ASN A 377 13.35 1.01 -15.58
N GLY A 378 12.47 1.77 -16.23
CA GLY A 378 11.57 1.27 -17.27
C GLY A 378 10.23 0.75 -16.75
N LEU A 379 9.95 0.79 -15.44
CA LEU A 379 8.62 0.49 -14.92
C LEU A 379 7.59 1.46 -15.51
N GLU A 380 6.52 0.92 -16.09
CA GLU A 380 5.37 1.70 -16.54
C GLU A 380 4.36 1.84 -15.40
N VAL A 381 4.08 3.08 -15.02
CA VAL A 381 3.09 3.46 -14.01
C VAL A 381 1.80 3.85 -14.73
N GLY A 382 0.82 2.96 -14.69
CA GLY A 382 -0.52 3.16 -15.25
C GLY A 382 -1.56 3.57 -14.21
N LEU A 383 -2.83 3.53 -14.60
CA LEU A 383 -3.99 3.83 -13.74
C LEU A 383 -4.74 2.57 -13.28
N ASN A 384 -4.25 1.38 -13.62
CA ASN A 384 -4.92 0.11 -13.35
C ASN A 384 -4.93 -0.26 -11.86
N TYR A 385 -3.97 0.27 -11.09
CA TYR A 385 -3.71 -0.12 -9.70
C TYR A 385 -3.46 1.12 -8.84
N ASP A 386 -3.35 0.88 -7.53
CA ASP A 386 -2.89 1.86 -6.56
C ASP A 386 -1.53 2.49 -6.96
N PRO A 387 -1.31 3.78 -6.69
CA PRO A 387 -0.10 4.49 -7.09
C PRO A 387 1.15 4.18 -6.26
N MET A 388 1.11 3.28 -5.27
CA MET A 388 2.27 3.04 -4.40
C MET A 388 3.44 2.38 -5.15
N LEU A 389 4.60 3.02 -5.12
CA LEU A 389 5.82 2.58 -5.79
C LEU A 389 6.82 1.94 -4.83
N ALA A 390 6.92 2.50 -3.63
CA ALA A 390 7.86 2.09 -2.59
C ALA A 390 7.42 2.57 -1.21
N LYS A 391 8.04 2.00 -0.19
CA LYS A 391 8.00 2.46 1.19
C LYS A 391 9.43 2.74 1.62
N LEU A 392 9.72 3.96 2.00
CA LEU A 392 11.02 4.35 2.53
C LEU A 392 10.93 4.35 4.06
N ILE A 393 11.72 3.52 4.70
CA ILE A 393 11.69 3.33 6.15
C ILE A 393 13.06 3.68 6.73
N VAL A 394 13.07 4.40 7.84
CA VAL A 394 14.29 4.66 8.59
C VAL A 394 14.10 4.35 10.05
N TRP A 395 15.19 4.02 10.72
CA TRP A 395 15.25 3.91 12.17
C TRP A 395 16.31 4.84 12.73
N GLY A 396 16.11 5.39 13.93
CA GLY A 396 17.11 6.14 14.70
C GLY A 396 17.04 5.80 16.18
N ALA A 397 18.10 6.11 16.92
CA ALA A 397 18.12 5.90 18.37
C ALA A 397 17.11 6.78 19.12
N ASP A 398 16.70 7.88 18.51
CA ASP A 398 15.64 8.78 18.95
C ASP A 398 14.89 9.34 17.72
N ARG A 399 13.75 9.99 17.97
CA ARG A 399 12.90 10.58 16.93
C ARG A 399 13.62 11.64 16.10
N ALA A 400 14.45 12.49 16.71
CA ALA A 400 15.15 13.55 16.00
C ALA A 400 16.14 12.97 14.97
N GLN A 401 16.89 11.93 15.35
CA GLN A 401 17.76 11.20 14.43
C GLN A 401 16.98 10.50 13.31
N ALA A 402 15.82 9.90 13.62
CA ALA A 402 14.96 9.30 12.60
C ALA A 402 14.48 10.35 11.58
N ILE A 403 14.04 11.53 12.05
CA ILE A 403 13.63 12.65 11.19
C ILE A 403 14.78 13.08 10.26
N GLU A 404 15.97 13.36 10.80
CA GLU A 404 17.10 13.80 9.97
C GLU A 404 17.57 12.70 9.00
N ARG A 405 17.51 11.43 9.41
CA ARG A 405 17.81 10.30 8.52
C ARG A 405 16.79 10.18 7.39
N MET A 406 15.48 10.34 7.67
CA MET A 406 14.43 10.32 6.66
C MET A 406 14.61 11.46 5.66
N ARG A 407 14.88 12.68 6.15
CA ARG A 407 15.16 13.85 5.29
C ARG A 407 16.31 13.59 4.33
N ARG A 408 17.42 13.03 4.85
CA ARG A 408 18.59 12.67 4.05
C ARG A 408 18.25 11.60 3.01
N ALA A 409 17.55 10.54 3.40
CA ALA A 409 17.18 9.45 2.50
C ALA A 409 16.22 9.92 1.39
N LEU A 410 15.23 10.76 1.70
CA LEU A 410 14.34 11.38 0.71
C LEU A 410 15.09 12.30 -0.26
N ALA A 411 16.05 13.09 0.22
CA ALA A 411 16.87 13.97 -0.64
C ALA A 411 17.83 13.18 -1.56
N GLU A 412 18.22 11.97 -1.16
CA GLU A 412 19.01 11.06 -2.00
C GLU A 412 18.17 10.29 -3.02
N MET A 413 16.87 10.12 -2.77
CA MET A 413 15.97 9.43 -3.69
C MET A 413 15.75 10.26 -4.97
N ASN A 414 15.83 9.60 -6.13
CA ASN A 414 15.43 10.18 -7.41
C ASN A 414 14.55 9.20 -8.17
N VAL A 415 13.33 9.61 -8.49
CA VAL A 415 12.40 8.87 -9.34
C VAL A 415 12.01 9.81 -10.47
N GLY A 416 12.69 9.68 -11.62
CA GLY A 416 12.39 10.49 -12.79
C GLY A 416 11.27 9.88 -13.63
N GLY A 417 10.63 10.70 -14.47
CA GLY A 417 9.57 10.28 -15.40
C GLY A 417 8.16 10.24 -14.80
N VAL A 418 8.03 10.22 -13.47
CA VAL A 418 6.76 10.37 -12.75
C VAL A 418 6.96 11.29 -11.54
N SER A 419 5.91 12.01 -11.14
CA SER A 419 5.88 12.75 -9.86
C SER A 419 5.68 11.77 -8.71
N THR A 420 6.17 12.14 -7.52
CA THR A 420 5.98 11.32 -6.31
C THR A 420 5.53 12.15 -5.11
N GLY A 421 4.99 11.48 -4.08
CA GLY A 421 4.66 12.07 -2.79
C GLY A 421 5.86 12.53 -1.94
N ALA A 422 7.10 12.23 -2.34
CA ALA A 422 8.31 12.53 -1.56
C ALA A 422 8.47 14.02 -1.15
N PRO A 423 8.16 15.02 -2.00
CA PRO A 423 8.24 16.42 -1.61
C PRO A 423 7.27 16.80 -0.48
N ALA A 424 6.07 16.22 -0.44
CA ALA A 424 5.12 16.46 0.65
C ALA A 424 5.62 15.88 1.97
N ALA A 425 6.22 14.68 1.94
CA ALA A 425 6.86 14.12 3.12
C ALA A 425 8.04 14.97 3.62
N LEU A 426 8.89 15.46 2.71
CA LEU A 426 9.97 16.40 3.07
C LEU A 426 9.43 17.68 3.72
N ARG A 427 8.33 18.22 3.17
CA ARG A 427 7.64 19.39 3.73
C ARG A 427 7.17 19.14 5.15
N VAL A 428 6.53 17.99 5.42
CA VAL A 428 6.09 17.59 6.77
C VAL A 428 7.28 17.51 7.74
N LEU A 429 8.37 16.86 7.33
CA LEU A 429 9.57 16.70 8.17
C LEU A 429 10.32 18.02 8.47
N GLN A 430 10.01 19.10 7.73
CA GLN A 430 10.55 20.44 7.96
C GLN A 430 9.73 21.25 8.97
N GLU A 431 8.47 20.88 9.21
CA GLU A 431 7.59 21.67 10.05
C GLU A 431 7.98 21.61 11.53
N PRO A 432 8.06 22.77 12.21
CA PRO A 432 8.29 22.80 13.66
C PRO A 432 7.23 22.02 14.44
N ALA A 433 5.97 22.12 14.04
CA ALA A 433 4.84 21.41 14.65
C ALA A 433 5.02 19.89 14.57
N PHE A 434 5.38 19.36 13.39
CA PHE A 434 5.70 17.93 13.24
C PHE A 434 6.88 17.51 14.12
N ARG A 435 7.96 18.29 14.13
CA ARG A 435 9.16 18.02 14.95
C ARG A 435 8.88 18.05 16.46
N ALA A 436 7.96 18.90 16.90
CA ALA A 436 7.49 18.97 18.28
C ALA A 436 6.50 17.85 18.65
N GLY A 437 6.00 17.10 17.67
CA GLY A 437 4.95 16.11 17.90
C GLY A 437 3.54 16.71 17.93
N ASP A 438 3.37 17.99 17.59
CA ASP A 438 2.10 18.74 17.67
C ASP A 438 1.38 18.76 16.32
N TYR A 439 0.61 17.70 16.04
CA TYR A 439 -0.15 17.54 14.80
C TYR A 439 -1.33 16.61 15.01
N ASP A 440 -2.30 16.69 14.10
CA ASP A 440 -3.49 15.84 14.08
C ASP A 440 -3.73 15.31 12.67
N THR A 441 -4.87 14.64 12.47
CA THR A 441 -5.27 14.10 11.16
C THR A 441 -5.49 15.14 10.06
N HIS A 442 -5.59 16.43 10.39
CA HIS A 442 -5.79 17.53 9.44
C HIS A 442 -4.47 18.20 9.04
N PHE A 443 -3.36 17.83 9.69
CA PHE A 443 -2.08 18.51 9.56
C PHE A 443 -1.59 18.63 8.12
N LEU A 444 -1.55 17.54 7.37
CA LEU A 444 -1.06 17.55 5.98
C LEU A 444 -1.91 18.43 5.07
N GLU A 445 -3.22 18.47 5.28
CA GLU A 445 -4.16 19.30 4.50
C GLU A 445 -4.04 20.80 4.83
N SER A 446 -3.47 21.14 5.98
CA SER A 446 -3.18 22.52 6.38
C SER A 446 -1.92 23.10 5.73
N LEU A 447 -1.05 22.24 5.18
CA LEU A 447 0.21 22.67 4.57
C LEU A 447 -0.02 23.18 3.14
N ASP A 448 0.62 24.30 2.81
CA ASP A 448 0.84 24.66 1.42
C ASP A 448 1.89 23.69 0.83
N LEU A 449 1.53 23.03 -0.26
CA LEU A 449 2.35 22.08 -1.02
C LEU A 449 2.68 22.58 -2.44
N THR A 450 2.28 23.82 -2.77
CA THR A 450 2.44 24.40 -4.12
C THR A 450 3.76 25.12 -4.33
N GLU A 451 4.43 25.56 -3.27
CA GLU A 451 5.73 26.21 -3.37
C GLU A 451 6.85 25.22 -3.73
N ASP A 452 7.81 25.67 -4.54
CA ASP A 452 9.06 24.93 -4.78
C ASP A 452 9.92 24.96 -3.50
N PHE A 453 9.66 24.03 -2.58
CA PHE A 453 10.33 23.97 -1.28
C PHE A 453 11.84 23.72 -1.39
N LEU A 454 12.31 23.16 -2.51
CA LEU A 454 13.74 22.99 -2.74
C LEU A 454 14.40 24.30 -3.17
N LYS A 455 13.63 25.34 -3.51
CA LYS A 455 14.10 26.61 -4.10
C LYS A 455 15.06 26.35 -5.27
N MET A 456 14.80 25.29 -6.02
CA MET A 456 15.67 24.80 -7.08
C MET A 456 15.24 25.30 -8.44
N GLY A 457 14.16 26.08 -8.56
CA GLY A 457 13.66 26.62 -9.82
C GLY A 457 14.75 27.22 -10.72
N ASP A 458 15.64 28.05 -10.17
CA ASP A 458 16.74 28.65 -10.93
C ASP A 458 17.77 27.59 -11.36
N VAL A 459 18.13 26.67 -10.47
CA VAL A 459 19.07 25.56 -10.76
C VAL A 459 18.49 24.63 -11.82
N ALA A 460 17.21 24.29 -11.72
CA ALA A 460 16.48 23.47 -12.67
C ALA A 460 16.37 24.18 -14.04
N ALA A 461 16.09 25.48 -14.06
CA ALA A 461 16.07 26.28 -15.27
C ALA A 461 17.45 26.34 -15.94
N ILE A 462 18.52 26.56 -15.17
CA ILE A 462 19.91 26.55 -15.66
C ILE A 462 20.27 25.16 -16.19
N ALA A 463 20.01 24.10 -15.43
CA ALA A 463 20.28 22.73 -15.83
C ALA A 463 19.51 22.35 -17.11
N ALA A 464 18.24 22.74 -17.23
CA ALA A 464 17.43 22.54 -18.42
C ALA A 464 17.98 23.33 -19.62
N ALA A 465 18.43 24.58 -19.42
CA ALA A 465 19.05 25.38 -20.47
C ALA A 465 20.37 24.76 -20.96
N VAL A 466 21.23 24.33 -20.04
CA VAL A 466 22.49 23.62 -20.34
C VAL A 466 22.22 22.30 -21.06
N PHE A 467 21.27 21.50 -20.58
CA PHE A 467 20.88 20.25 -21.22
C PHE A 467 20.34 20.48 -22.64
N ARG A 468 19.45 21.47 -22.83
CA ARG A 468 18.93 21.85 -24.16
C ARG A 468 20.05 22.32 -25.07
N HIS A 469 20.98 23.13 -24.58
CA HIS A 469 22.15 23.58 -25.35
C HIS A 469 23.03 22.40 -25.78
N HIS A 470 23.35 21.47 -24.88
CA HIS A 470 24.12 20.27 -25.22
C HIS A 470 23.38 19.34 -26.18
N LYS A 471 22.07 19.15 -26.00
CA LYS A 471 21.25 18.36 -26.92
C LYS A 471 21.22 18.98 -28.31
N ALA A 472 21.00 20.29 -28.40
CA ALA A 472 21.04 21.03 -29.66
C ALA A 472 22.42 20.96 -30.34
N ARG A 473 23.51 21.12 -29.59
CA ARG A 473 24.87 20.93 -30.11
C ARG A 473 25.13 19.51 -30.58
N ARG A 474 24.71 18.49 -29.82
CA ARG A 474 24.83 17.09 -30.25
C ARG A 474 24.03 16.82 -31.53
N SER A 475 22.81 17.34 -31.64
CA SER A 475 22.02 17.22 -32.86
C SER A 475 22.62 17.99 -34.04
N ALA A 476 23.25 19.14 -33.82
CA ALA A 476 23.96 19.90 -34.85
C ALA A 476 25.30 19.26 -35.27
N LEU A 477 25.94 18.52 -34.37
CA LEU A 477 27.19 17.79 -34.61
C LEU A 477 26.96 16.33 -35.05
N GLN A 478 25.74 15.81 -34.93
CA GLN A 478 25.38 14.55 -35.56
C GLN A 478 25.59 14.74 -37.06
N PRO A 479 26.40 13.89 -37.71
CA PRO A 479 26.48 13.93 -39.16
C PRO A 479 25.05 13.89 -39.66
N THR A 480 24.69 14.81 -40.54
CA THR A 480 23.54 14.59 -41.39
C THR A 480 23.85 13.28 -42.10
N ALA A 481 23.29 12.18 -41.58
CA ALA A 481 23.11 10.97 -42.35
C ALA A 481 22.14 11.39 -43.44
N GLY A 482 22.67 12.08 -44.46
CA GLY A 482 22.05 12.20 -45.74
C GLY A 482 21.74 10.77 -46.10
N ARG A 483 20.45 10.45 -45.96
CA ARG A 483 19.78 9.19 -46.24
C ARG A 483 20.50 8.44 -47.37
N ARG A 484 21.52 7.69 -47.00
CA ARG A 484 22.29 6.78 -47.83
C ARG A 484 22.37 5.53 -46.99
N ASP A 485 21.33 4.71 -47.12
CA ASP A 485 21.36 3.36 -46.56
C ASP A 485 22.67 2.73 -47.00
N ALA A 486 23.48 2.31 -46.02
CA ALA A 486 24.73 1.60 -46.28
C ALA A 486 24.49 0.37 -47.16
N TRP A 487 23.27 -0.17 -47.14
CA TRP A 487 22.78 -1.22 -48.03
C TRP A 487 22.58 -0.77 -49.48
N LEU A 488 21.95 0.40 -49.74
CA LEU A 488 21.79 0.97 -51.08
C LEU A 488 23.14 1.40 -51.70
N SER A 489 24.08 1.85 -50.86
CA SER A 489 25.41 2.28 -51.27
C SER A 489 26.28 1.09 -51.70
N ARG A 490 26.22 -0.01 -50.94
CA ARG A 490 26.87 -1.29 -51.31
C ARG A 490 26.21 -1.94 -52.52
N GLY A 491 24.88 -1.85 -52.67
CA GLY A 491 24.16 -2.37 -53.83
C GLY A 491 24.47 -1.66 -55.15
N ARG A 492 24.81 -0.36 -55.12
CA ARG A 492 25.24 0.38 -56.32
C ARG A 492 26.71 0.17 -56.68
N ALA A 493 27.60 0.04 -55.68
CA ALA A 493 29.00 -0.32 -55.93
C ALA A 493 29.13 -1.77 -56.47
N ALA A 494 28.31 -2.71 -55.99
CA ALA A 494 28.28 -4.09 -56.47
C ALA A 494 27.62 -4.25 -57.86
N ARG A 495 26.82 -3.28 -58.32
CA ARG A 495 26.25 -3.26 -59.69
C ARG A 495 27.14 -2.59 -60.74
N ALA A 496 28.23 -1.94 -60.34
CA ALA A 496 29.20 -1.32 -61.25
C ALA A 496 30.34 -2.27 -61.69
N HIS A 497 30.39 -3.48 -61.13
CA HIS A 497 31.35 -4.53 -61.51
C HIS A 497 30.62 -5.87 -61.69
N TYR A 498 29.80 -5.95 -62.72
CA TYR A 498 29.51 -7.23 -63.37
C TYR A 498 30.24 -7.21 -64.72
N PRO A 499 31.29 -8.02 -64.94
CA PRO A 499 31.74 -8.30 -66.28
C PRO A 499 30.58 -8.98 -67.02
N LEU A 500 30.24 -8.45 -68.19
CA LEU A 500 29.33 -9.14 -69.11
C LEU A 500 29.89 -10.55 -69.37
N PRO A 501 29.08 -11.62 -69.22
CA PRO A 501 29.52 -12.95 -69.63
C PRO A 501 29.75 -12.94 -71.16
N PRO A 502 30.78 -13.63 -71.66
CA PRO A 502 31.03 -13.73 -73.08
C PRO A 502 29.83 -14.37 -73.80
N SER A 503 29.38 -13.73 -74.87
CA SER A 503 28.41 -14.28 -75.80
C SER A 503 29.00 -15.48 -76.54
N ALA A 504 28.51 -16.68 -76.24
CA ALA A 504 28.68 -17.88 -77.04
C ALA A 504 27.39 -18.71 -76.82
N SER A 505 26.70 -19.27 -77.80
CA SER A 505 27.05 -19.57 -79.19
C SER A 505 25.75 -20.02 -79.88
N ALA A 506 25.40 -19.49 -81.05
CA ALA A 506 24.43 -20.16 -81.91
C ALA A 506 25.22 -21.12 -82.82
N GLY A 507 25.13 -22.41 -82.51
CA GLY A 507 25.83 -23.47 -83.22
C GLY A 507 25.42 -23.59 -84.68
N GLU A 508 26.41 -23.99 -85.48
CA GLU A 508 26.25 -24.69 -86.74
C GLU A 508 25.16 -25.77 -86.62
N ARG A 509 24.15 -25.68 -87.47
CA ARG A 509 23.34 -26.83 -87.84
C ARG A 509 24.13 -27.61 -88.88
N ALA A 510 24.54 -28.82 -88.51
CA ALA A 510 25.06 -29.79 -89.46
C ALA A 510 23.95 -30.24 -90.39
N ASP A 511 24.19 -30.17 -91.70
CA ASP A 511 23.38 -30.86 -92.70
C ASP A 511 24.23 -32.02 -93.25
N ARG A 512 23.69 -33.23 -93.18
CA ARG A 512 24.14 -34.37 -93.98
C ARG A 512 22.89 -35.04 -94.53
N SER A 513 22.49 -34.67 -95.74
CA SER A 513 21.58 -35.49 -96.54
C SER A 513 22.33 -36.76 -96.97
N HIS A 514 21.79 -37.96 -96.74
CA HIS A 514 22.47 -39.18 -97.13
C HIS A 514 22.31 -39.46 -98.63
N ALA A 515 23.46 -39.51 -99.32
CA ALA A 515 23.72 -39.57 -100.77
C ALA A 515 23.59 -38.24 -101.52
#